data_AF-A0A382XNF4-F1
#
_entry.id   AF-A0A382XNF4-F1
#
_cell.length_a   1.000
_cell.length_b   1.000
_cell.length_c   1.000
_cell.angle_alpha   90.00
_cell.angle_beta   90.00
_cell.angle_gamma   90.00
#
_symmetry.space_group_name_H-M   'P 1'
#
loop_
_entity.id
_entity.type
_entity.pdbx_description
1 polymer ?
#
loop_
_entity_poly.entity_id
_entity_poly.type
_entity_poly.pdbx_seq_one_letter_code
_entity_poly.pdbx_strand_id
1 'polypeptide(L)'
;VVSVTEFITDGKKNILPGNGLIKGDARALSDKSNEIIEKNMRQLVKGICDAHGISYEVSYKTTCPVTFNESKQAESATKAAMTLLGEEKSNGNCEPRLFSEDFSIMSTAKPGCFVLMGNGTTGSHSKPLHASNYDFNDELLVIGSSYWAELAEQQLK
;
A
#
# COMPACT_ATOMS: atom_id res chain seq x y z
N VAL A 1 8.61 -3.49 3.87
CA VAL A 1 8.69 -2.64 5.09
C VAL A 1 8.13 -3.44 6.25
N VAL A 2 8.78 -3.36 7.41
CA VAL A 2 8.24 -3.85 8.68
C VAL A 2 8.28 -2.66 9.64
N SER A 3 7.15 -2.29 10.20
CA SER A 3 7.01 -1.13 11.08
C SER A 3 6.43 -1.57 12.41
N VAL A 4 7.18 -1.38 13.49
CA VAL A 4 6.65 -1.53 14.85
C VAL A 4 5.90 -0.24 15.18
N THR A 5 4.60 -0.36 15.45
CA THR A 5 3.73 0.80 15.75
C THR A 5 3.36 0.85 17.23
N GLU A 6 3.42 -0.28 17.93
CA GLU A 6 3.15 -0.36 19.36
C GLU A 6 4.18 -1.27 20.04
N PHE A 7 4.70 -0.81 21.18
CA PHE A 7 5.50 -1.60 22.10
C PHE A 7 4.91 -1.42 23.49
N ILE A 8 4.20 -2.43 23.99
CA ILE A 8 3.44 -2.38 25.23
C ILE A 8 4.03 -3.38 26.21
N THR A 9 4.15 -2.98 27.48
CA THR A 9 4.56 -3.86 28.59
C THR A 9 3.61 -3.68 29.76
N ASP A 10 3.53 -4.68 30.64
CA ASP A 10 2.70 -4.65 31.86
C ASP A 10 3.47 -4.18 33.11
N GLY A 11 4.67 -3.64 32.91
CA GLY A 11 5.51 -3.11 33.97
C GLY A 11 5.05 -1.75 34.51
N LYS A 12 5.59 -1.37 35.67
CA LYS A 12 5.44 -0.02 36.26
C LYS A 12 6.80 0.46 36.76
N LYS A 13 6.86 1.69 37.29
CA LYS A 13 8.10 2.33 37.78
C LYS A 13 9.04 1.39 38.56
N ASN A 14 8.49 0.55 39.43
CA ASN A 14 9.23 -0.40 40.27
C ASN A 14 8.68 -1.83 40.21
N ILE A 15 7.94 -2.19 39.16
CA ILE A 15 7.38 -3.55 38.97
C ILE A 15 7.91 -4.03 37.62
N LEU A 16 8.68 -5.12 37.65
CA LEU A 16 9.22 -5.74 36.45
C LEU A 16 8.06 -6.31 35.60
N PRO A 17 8.05 -6.08 34.28
CA PRO A 17 7.03 -6.63 33.41
C PRO A 17 7.16 -8.16 33.33
N GLY A 18 6.01 -8.84 33.34
CA GLY A 18 5.93 -10.27 33.04
C GLY A 18 5.68 -10.53 31.56
N ASN A 19 5.08 -9.57 30.85
CA ASN A 19 4.68 -9.71 29.46
C ASN A 19 5.03 -8.47 28.63
N GLY A 20 5.35 -8.71 27.36
CA GLY A 20 5.50 -7.68 26.35
C GLY A 20 4.64 -8.01 25.13
N LEU A 21 4.02 -6.98 24.54
CA LEU A 21 3.27 -7.07 23.31
C LEU A 21 3.83 -6.07 22.30
N ILE A 22 4.33 -6.59 21.19
CA ILE A 22 4.79 -5.79 20.06
C ILE A 22 3.74 -5.93 18.95
N LYS A 23 3.23 -4.81 18.45
CA LYS A 23 2.36 -4.78 17.27
C LYS A 23 2.95 -3.91 16.19
N GLY A 24 2.51 -4.14 14.98
CA GLY A 24 3.04 -3.44 13.83
C GLY A 24 2.28 -3.76 12.56
N ASP A 25 2.83 -3.22 11.48
CA ASP A 25 2.36 -3.43 10.13
C ASP A 25 3.53 -3.85 9.25
N ALA A 26 3.26 -4.72 8.28
CA ALA A 26 4.24 -5.15 7.31
C ALA A 26 3.66 -4.99 5.91
N ARG A 27 4.48 -4.48 4.99
CA ARG A 27 4.08 -4.19 3.62
C ARG A 27 5.12 -4.71 2.64
N ALA A 28 4.65 -5.31 1.56
CA ALA A 28 5.48 -5.93 0.55
C ALA A 28 4.95 -5.59 -0.84
N LEU A 29 5.84 -5.60 -1.83
CA LEU A 29 5.51 -5.37 -3.24
C LEU A 29 5.32 -6.67 -4.03
N SER A 30 5.41 -7.82 -3.35
CA SER A 30 5.15 -9.14 -3.92
C SER A 30 4.81 -10.13 -2.81
N ASP A 31 4.06 -11.18 -3.14
CA ASP A 31 3.73 -12.26 -2.21
C ASP A 31 5.00 -12.93 -1.67
N LYS A 32 5.98 -13.18 -2.54
CA LYS A 32 7.28 -13.74 -2.15
C LYS A 32 8.00 -12.86 -1.11
N SER A 33 8.00 -11.54 -1.29
CA SER A 33 8.59 -10.63 -0.30
C SER A 33 7.82 -10.66 1.02
N ASN A 34 6.49 -10.78 0.97
CA ASN A 34 5.65 -10.89 2.17
C ASN A 34 5.91 -12.19 2.94
N GLU A 35 6.01 -13.33 2.24
CA GLU A 35 6.36 -14.63 2.82
C GLU A 35 7.74 -14.61 3.48
N ILE A 36 8.73 -13.96 2.85
CA ILE A 36 10.07 -13.79 3.41
C ILE A 36 10.00 -12.95 4.70
N ILE A 37 9.22 -11.87 4.72
CA ILE A 37 9.03 -11.05 5.93
C ILE A 37 8.46 -11.91 7.06
N GLU A 38 7.35 -12.61 6.82
CA GLU A 38 6.72 -13.45 7.84
C GLU A 38 7.68 -14.52 8.36
N LYS A 39 8.33 -15.24 7.46
CA LYS A 39 9.29 -16.30 7.81
C LYS A 39 10.42 -15.77 8.69
N ASN A 40 11.02 -14.64 8.29
CA ASN A 40 12.13 -14.04 9.03
C ASN A 40 11.68 -13.51 10.39
N MET A 41 10.49 -12.89 10.47
CA MET A 41 9.93 -12.44 11.76
C MET A 41 9.74 -13.62 12.72
N ARG A 42 9.13 -14.71 12.27
CA ARG A 42 8.94 -15.92 13.10
C ARG A 42 10.26 -16.52 13.55
N GLN A 43 11.25 -16.59 12.66
CA GLN A 43 12.58 -17.11 12.98
C GLN A 43 13.31 -16.24 14.02
N LEU A 44 13.27 -14.93 13.86
CA LEU A 44 13.92 -13.98 14.78
C LEU A 44 13.28 -14.03 16.17
N VAL A 45 11.95 -13.97 16.24
CA VAL A 45 11.25 -14.06 17.54
C VAL A 45 11.59 -15.37 18.24
N LYS A 46 11.54 -16.50 17.52
CA LYS A 46 11.93 -17.80 18.08
C LYS A 46 13.35 -17.78 18.64
N GLY A 47 14.33 -17.36 17.85
CA GLY A 47 15.73 -17.38 18.27
C GLY A 47 16.01 -16.47 19.47
N ILE A 48 15.42 -15.28 19.49
CA ILE A 48 15.58 -14.34 20.61
C ILE A 48 14.92 -14.90 21.87
N CYS A 49 13.69 -15.39 21.78
CA CYS A 49 12.97 -15.90 22.94
C CYS A 49 13.60 -17.16 23.52
N ASP A 50 14.04 -18.11 22.68
CA ASP A 50 14.75 -19.31 23.12
C ASP A 50 16.05 -18.95 23.88
N ALA A 51 16.82 -17.99 23.35
CA ALA A 51 18.08 -17.55 23.97
C ALA A 51 17.88 -16.93 25.36
N HIS A 52 16.70 -16.37 25.63
CA HIS A 52 16.34 -15.74 26.90
C HIS A 52 15.44 -16.62 27.79
N GLY A 53 15.06 -17.83 27.36
CA GLY A 53 14.15 -18.70 28.10
C GLY A 53 12.72 -18.13 28.23
N ILE A 54 12.28 -17.34 27.24
CA ILE A 54 10.98 -16.66 27.22
C ILE A 54 10.00 -17.43 26.33
N SER A 55 8.76 -17.61 26.77
CA SER A 55 7.68 -18.11 25.92
C SER A 55 7.16 -17.02 24.98
N TYR A 56 6.77 -17.38 23.76
CA TYR A 56 6.30 -16.42 22.76
C TYR A 56 5.12 -16.92 21.93
N GLU A 57 4.35 -15.98 21.39
CA GLU A 57 3.34 -16.20 20.36
C GLU A 57 3.58 -15.20 19.23
N VAL A 58 3.46 -15.65 17.97
CA VAL A 58 3.56 -14.77 16.79
C VAL A 58 2.36 -14.99 15.89
N SER A 59 1.58 -13.91 15.70
CA SER A 59 0.52 -13.83 14.69
C SER A 59 0.98 -12.90 13.57
N TYR A 60 0.81 -13.34 12.33
CA TYR A 60 1.06 -12.55 11.12
C TYR A 60 -0.10 -12.84 10.17
N LYS A 61 -0.79 -11.79 9.71
CA LYS A 61 -1.96 -11.93 8.84
C LYS A 61 -1.89 -10.91 7.71
N THR A 62 -1.85 -11.41 6.48
CA THR A 62 -2.06 -10.58 5.30
C THR A 62 -3.54 -10.21 5.23
N THR A 63 -3.87 -8.92 5.39
CA THR A 63 -5.24 -8.40 5.33
C THR A 63 -5.58 -7.77 3.98
N CYS A 64 -4.56 -7.35 3.23
CA CYS A 64 -4.68 -6.75 1.92
C CYS A 64 -3.65 -7.43 0.99
N PRO A 65 -4.09 -8.16 -0.06
CA PRO A 65 -3.20 -8.70 -1.07
C PRO A 65 -2.40 -7.59 -1.76
N VAL A 66 -1.33 -7.97 -2.46
CA VAL A 66 -0.58 -7.01 -3.28
C VAL A 66 -1.47 -6.51 -4.42
N THR A 67 -1.62 -5.19 -4.56
CA THR A 67 -2.28 -4.58 -5.71
C THR A 67 -1.40 -4.78 -6.94
N PHE A 68 -1.73 -5.79 -7.75
CA PHE A 68 -1.04 -6.08 -9.00
C PHE A 68 -1.86 -5.60 -10.19
N ASN A 69 -1.27 -4.71 -10.99
CA ASN A 69 -1.90 -4.22 -12.22
C ASN A 69 -1.60 -5.17 -13.37
N GLU A 70 -2.64 -5.70 -13.99
CA GLU A 70 -2.52 -6.56 -15.15
C GLU A 70 -2.09 -5.75 -16.38
N SER A 71 -1.16 -6.29 -17.17
CA SER A 71 -0.46 -5.54 -18.22
C SER A 71 -1.41 -4.91 -19.24
N LYS A 72 -2.39 -5.68 -19.73
CA LYS A 72 -3.39 -5.19 -20.70
C LYS A 72 -4.26 -4.07 -20.14
N GLN A 73 -4.63 -4.16 -18.87
CA GLN A 73 -5.43 -3.12 -18.19
C GLN A 73 -4.58 -1.87 -17.94
N ALA A 74 -3.32 -2.03 -17.55
CA ALA A 74 -2.37 -0.93 -17.39
C ALA A 74 -2.10 -0.21 -18.71
N GLU A 75 -1.92 -0.94 -19.81
CA GLU A 75 -1.78 -0.38 -21.16
C GLU A 75 -3.02 0.42 -21.57
N SER A 76 -4.21 -0.13 -21.36
CA SER A 76 -5.48 0.54 -21.67
C SER A 76 -5.67 1.81 -20.84
N ALA A 77 -5.40 1.73 -19.54
CA ALA A 77 -5.45 2.86 -18.62
C ALA A 77 -4.45 3.96 -19.02
N THR A 78 -3.24 3.58 -19.42
CA THR A 78 -2.19 4.51 -19.86
C THR A 78 -2.58 5.19 -21.16
N LYS A 79 -3.12 4.45 -22.12
CA LYS A 79 -3.59 4.98 -23.41
C LYS A 79 -4.68 6.03 -23.23
N ALA A 80 -5.67 5.76 -22.37
CA ALA A 80 -6.73 6.74 -22.07
C ALA A 80 -6.16 8.04 -21.48
N ALA A 81 -5.21 7.94 -20.55
CA ALA A 81 -4.54 9.11 -19.98
C ALA A 81 -3.75 9.90 -21.04
N MET A 82 -2.99 9.20 -21.89
CA MET A 82 -2.20 9.80 -22.97
C MET A 82 -3.08 10.53 -24.00
N THR A 83 -4.23 9.96 -24.37
CA THR A 83 -5.17 10.61 -25.30
C THR A 83 -5.65 11.96 -24.77
N LEU A 84 -5.92 12.07 -23.46
CA LEU A 84 -6.47 13.30 -22.86
C LEU A 84 -5.39 14.32 -22.48
N LEU A 85 -4.28 13.86 -21.91
CA LEU A 85 -3.31 14.70 -21.22
C LEU A 85 -1.97 14.80 -21.96
N GLY A 86 -1.76 13.97 -22.97
CA GLY A 86 -0.48 13.81 -23.66
C GLY A 86 0.51 12.92 -22.91
N GLU A 87 1.59 12.56 -23.60
CA GLU A 87 2.65 11.69 -23.06
C GLU A 87 3.39 12.34 -21.88
N GLU A 88 3.64 13.65 -21.93
CA GLU A 88 4.40 14.34 -20.86
C GLU A 88 3.70 14.33 -19.50
N LYS A 89 2.37 14.19 -19.48
CA LYS A 89 1.55 14.17 -18.27
C LYS A 89 1.06 12.78 -17.89
N SER A 90 1.53 11.74 -18.57
CA SER A 90 1.07 10.37 -18.40
C SER A 90 2.26 9.42 -18.18
N ASN A 91 2.23 8.62 -17.13
CA ASN A 91 3.27 7.63 -16.85
C ASN A 91 2.66 6.26 -16.55
N GLY A 92 2.73 5.35 -17.53
CA GLY A 92 2.27 3.96 -17.38
C GLY A 92 3.24 3.04 -16.63
N ASN A 93 4.43 3.52 -16.30
CA ASN A 93 5.49 2.76 -15.62
C ASN A 93 5.97 3.50 -14.36
N CYS A 94 5.03 3.91 -13.51
CA CYS A 94 5.38 4.54 -12.24
C CYS A 94 5.98 3.51 -11.27
N GLU A 95 6.94 3.95 -10.45
CA GLU A 95 7.49 3.10 -9.38
C GLU A 95 6.36 2.56 -8.46
N PRO A 96 6.46 1.30 -8.01
CA PRO A 96 5.47 0.74 -7.10
C PRO A 96 5.38 1.53 -5.78
N ARG A 97 4.20 1.53 -5.17
CA ARG A 97 3.94 2.23 -3.91
C ARG A 97 3.74 1.23 -2.77
N LEU A 98 4.15 1.63 -1.58
CA LEU A 98 4.07 0.81 -0.37
C LEU A 98 2.81 1.09 0.46
N PHE A 99 1.82 1.83 -0.04
CA PHE A 99 0.51 1.86 0.62
C PHE A 99 -0.32 0.68 0.16
N SER A 100 -1.16 0.16 1.05
CA SER A 100 -2.10 -0.90 0.74
C SER A 100 -3.37 -0.31 0.16
N GLU A 101 -4.07 -1.06 -0.70
CA GLU A 101 -5.30 -0.64 -1.35
C GLU A 101 -6.24 -1.83 -1.52
N ASP A 102 -7.49 -1.72 -1.07
CA ASP A 102 -8.43 -2.85 -1.05
C ASP A 102 -8.96 -3.23 -2.44
N PHE A 103 -8.75 -2.37 -3.44
CA PHE A 103 -8.86 -2.72 -4.86
C PHE A 103 -8.12 -4.01 -5.21
N SER A 104 -7.03 -4.33 -4.52
CA SER A 104 -6.31 -5.61 -4.65
C SER A 104 -7.21 -6.85 -4.53
N ILE A 105 -8.25 -6.78 -3.69
CA ILE A 105 -9.23 -7.86 -3.52
C ILE A 105 -10.06 -8.03 -4.79
N MET A 106 -10.49 -6.91 -5.39
CA MET A 106 -11.23 -6.93 -6.65
C MET A 106 -10.33 -7.39 -7.80
N SER A 107 -9.09 -6.91 -7.89
CA SER A 107 -8.17 -7.27 -8.96
C SER A 107 -7.71 -8.74 -8.89
N THR A 108 -7.79 -9.35 -7.71
CA THR A 108 -7.59 -10.81 -7.55
C THR A 108 -8.71 -11.61 -8.21
N ALA A 109 -9.94 -11.09 -8.23
CA ALA A 109 -11.08 -11.75 -8.84
C ALA A 109 -11.18 -11.50 -10.36
N LYS A 110 -10.71 -10.34 -10.84
CA LYS A 110 -10.77 -9.96 -12.25
C LYS A 110 -9.56 -9.10 -12.63
N PRO A 111 -8.93 -9.32 -13.80
CA PRO A 111 -7.85 -8.45 -14.29
C PRO A 111 -8.24 -6.98 -14.24
N GLY A 112 -7.42 -6.19 -13.56
CA GLY A 112 -7.68 -4.78 -13.28
C GLY A 112 -6.41 -3.95 -13.27
N CYS A 113 -6.58 -2.64 -13.29
CA CYS A 113 -5.50 -1.68 -13.08
C CYS A 113 -5.97 -0.58 -12.13
N PHE A 114 -5.25 -0.41 -11.03
CA PHE A 114 -5.35 0.72 -10.13
C PHE A 114 -4.42 1.83 -10.60
N VAL A 115 -4.97 3.02 -10.83
CA VAL A 115 -4.24 4.17 -11.35
C VAL A 115 -4.06 5.23 -10.27
N LEU A 116 -2.94 5.96 -10.36
CA LEU A 116 -2.66 7.08 -9.48
C LEU A 116 -2.87 8.39 -10.25
N MET A 117 -3.67 9.27 -9.66
CA MET A 117 -3.85 10.63 -10.15
C MET A 117 -2.95 11.57 -9.33
N GLY A 118 -2.15 12.38 -10.02
CA GLY A 118 -1.31 13.38 -9.34
C GLY A 118 -2.17 14.50 -8.75
N ASN A 119 -2.05 14.76 -7.44
CA ASN A 119 -2.75 15.86 -6.77
C ASN A 119 -2.01 17.21 -6.90
N GLY A 120 -0.68 17.17 -6.98
CA GLY A 120 0.20 18.33 -7.01
C GLY A 120 1.51 18.03 -6.28
N THR A 121 2.57 18.76 -6.60
CA THR A 121 3.92 18.59 -6.01
C THR A 121 4.40 19.81 -5.22
N THR A 122 3.63 20.90 -5.25
CA THR A 122 3.94 22.17 -4.58
C THR A 122 2.73 22.67 -3.78
N GLY A 123 2.96 23.62 -2.87
CA GLY A 123 1.87 24.28 -2.12
C GLY A 123 1.05 23.35 -1.23
N SER A 124 -0.23 23.68 -1.04
CA SER A 124 -1.18 22.90 -0.23
C SER A 124 -1.50 21.53 -0.84
N HIS A 125 -1.47 21.39 -2.16
CA HIS A 125 -1.78 20.13 -2.84
C HIS A 125 -0.66 19.08 -2.81
N SER A 126 0.53 19.43 -2.30
CA SER A 126 1.68 18.52 -2.15
C SER A 126 1.62 17.60 -0.92
N LYS A 127 0.59 17.75 -0.08
CA LYS A 127 0.48 16.99 1.17
C LYS A 127 0.16 15.51 0.89
N PRO A 128 0.77 14.57 1.61
CA PRO A 128 0.49 13.15 1.42
C PRO A 128 -0.91 12.81 1.90
N LEU A 129 -1.45 11.71 1.38
CA LEU A 129 -2.68 11.10 1.91
C LEU A 129 -2.52 10.86 3.42
N HIS A 130 -3.63 11.00 4.16
CA HIS A 130 -3.70 10.95 5.64
C HIS A 130 -3.04 12.11 6.41
N ALA A 131 -2.43 13.09 5.75
CA ALA A 131 -2.03 14.31 6.44
C ALA A 131 -3.29 15.04 6.97
N SER A 132 -3.23 15.57 8.20
CA SER A 132 -4.33 16.33 8.81
C SER A 132 -4.70 17.61 8.06
N ASN A 133 -3.77 18.09 7.22
CA ASN A 133 -3.93 19.24 6.33
C ASN A 133 -3.88 18.82 4.85
N TYR A 134 -4.26 17.58 4.53
CA TYR A 134 -4.44 17.16 3.15
C TYR A 134 -5.47 18.05 2.45
N ASP A 135 -5.12 18.53 1.26
CA ASP A 135 -5.92 19.45 0.45
C ASP A 135 -6.00 18.93 -0.98
N PHE A 136 -7.19 18.45 -1.36
CA PHE A 136 -7.44 17.94 -2.70
C PHE A 136 -7.47 19.08 -3.71
N ASN A 137 -6.88 18.89 -4.89
CA ASN A 137 -6.91 19.90 -5.93
C ASN A 137 -8.20 19.77 -6.76
N ASP A 138 -9.18 20.65 -6.50
CA ASP A 138 -10.48 20.66 -7.19
C ASP A 138 -10.39 20.86 -8.71
N GLU A 139 -9.31 21.43 -9.23
CA GLU A 139 -9.09 21.55 -10.68
C GLU A 139 -8.98 20.17 -11.37
N LEU A 140 -8.69 19.12 -10.60
CA LEU A 140 -8.56 17.75 -11.10
C LEU A 140 -9.90 17.04 -11.30
N LEU A 141 -11.03 17.59 -10.82
CA LEU A 141 -12.34 16.96 -10.93
C LEU A 141 -12.72 16.69 -12.40
N VAL A 142 -12.51 17.68 -13.28
CA VAL A 142 -12.82 17.56 -14.71
C VAL A 142 -11.85 16.60 -15.39
N ILE A 143 -10.56 16.63 -15.02
CA ILE A 143 -9.55 15.72 -15.58
C ILE A 143 -9.89 14.27 -15.21
N GLY A 144 -10.19 14.00 -13.94
CA GLY A 144 -10.48 12.66 -13.46
C GLY A 144 -11.78 12.07 -14.01
N SER A 145 -12.84 12.88 -14.10
CA SER A 145 -14.08 12.43 -14.74
C SER A 145 -13.91 12.18 -16.24
N SER A 146 -13.17 13.05 -16.94
CA SER A 146 -12.87 12.87 -18.37
C SER A 146 -12.03 11.61 -18.61
N TYR A 147 -11.06 11.33 -17.75
CA TYR A 147 -10.24 10.11 -17.80
C TYR A 147 -11.08 8.83 -17.80
N TRP A 148 -12.03 8.73 -16.86
CA TRP A 148 -12.89 7.55 -16.78
C TRP A 148 -13.84 7.44 -17.98
N ALA A 149 -14.36 8.57 -18.48
CA ALA A 149 -15.20 8.60 -19.68
C ALA A 149 -14.41 8.11 -20.90
N GLU A 150 -13.22 8.65 -21.15
CA GLU A 150 -12.34 8.24 -22.26
C GLU A 150 -11.98 6.76 -22.17
N LEU A 151 -11.59 6.27 -20.98
CA LEU A 151 -11.27 4.86 -20.79
C LEU A 151 -12.50 3.99 -21.11
N ALA A 152 -13.67 4.34 -20.58
CA ALA A 152 -14.89 3.57 -20.84
C ALA A 152 -15.26 3.56 -22.33
N GLU A 153 -15.15 4.70 -23.02
CA GLU A 153 -15.41 4.78 -24.46
C GLU A 153 -14.43 3.91 -25.26
N GLN A 154 -13.14 3.94 -24.95
CA GLN A 154 -12.13 3.12 -25.64
C GLN A 154 -12.30 1.61 -25.42
N GLN A 155 -12.91 1.19 -24.29
CA GLN A 155 -13.11 -0.23 -23.99
C GLN A 155 -14.45 -0.78 -24.48
N LEU A 156 -15.44 0.09 -24.74
CA LEU A 156 -16.82 -0.32 -25.03
C LEU A 156 -17.31 0.04 -26.45
N LYS A 157 -16.61 0.92 -27.16
CA LYS A 157 -16.87 1.20 -28.59
C LYS A 157 -16.02 0.30 -29.48
#